data_AF-A0A8J7D0S7-F1
#
_entry.id   AF-A0A8J7D0S7-F1
#
_cell.length_a   1.000
_cell.length_b   1.000
_cell.length_c   1.000
_cell.angle_alpha   90.00
_cell.angle_beta   90.00
_cell.angle_gamma   90.00
#
_symmetry.space_group_name_H-M   'P 1'
#
loop_
_entity.id
_entity.type
_entity.pdbx_description
1 polymer ?
#
loop_
_entity_poly.entity_id
_entity_poly.type
_entity_poly.pdbx_seq_one_letter_code
_entity_poly.pdbx_strand_id
1 'polypeptide(L)' 'MNYSDNFQVYTPSLTSLRERDWTALIELFDRDDGDEIEADIHTNLFWLIPEPCWEDDPFDFLREYL' A
#
# COMPACT_ATOMS: atom_id res chain seq x y z
N MET A 1 24.58 44.77 9.53
CA MET A 1 23.22 44.23 9.48
C MET A 1 23.33 42.72 9.58
N ASN A 2 23.08 42.16 10.76
CA ASN A 2 23.17 40.72 11.02
C ASN A 2 21.76 40.15 10.84
N TYR A 3 21.50 39.47 9.73
CA TYR A 3 20.28 38.72 9.54
C TYR A 3 20.53 37.30 10.05
N SER A 4 20.37 37.12 11.37
CA SER A 4 20.17 35.79 11.95
C SER A 4 18.74 35.36 11.67
N ASP A 5 18.49 34.95 10.42
CA ASP A 5 17.20 34.40 10.02
C ASP A 5 17.13 32.95 10.52
N ASN A 6 16.72 32.81 11.77
CA ASN A 6 16.41 31.51 12.36
C ASN A 6 15.14 30.98 11.71
N PHE A 7 15.27 30.34 10.55
CA PHE A 7 14.24 29.45 10.02
C PHE A 7 14.13 28.23 10.93
N GLN A 8 13.51 28.40 12.10
CA GLN A 8 12.92 27.30 12.84
C GLN A 8 11.73 26.80 12.02
N VAL A 9 12.03 25.91 11.08
CA VAL A 9 11.03 25.05 10.45
C VAL A 9 10.48 24.18 11.57
N TYR A 10 9.34 24.57 12.13
CA TYR A 10 8.55 23.71 13.01
C TYR A 10 8.18 22.47 12.20
N THR A 11 8.93 21.38 12.37
CA THR A 11 8.50 20.09 11.89
C THR A 11 7.28 19.69 12.74
N PRO A 12 6.09 19.48 12.16
CA PRO A 12 4.96 18.97 12.90
C PRO A 12 5.40 17.68 13.61
N SER A 13 5.04 17.52 14.89
CA SER A 13 5.41 16.33 15.65
C SER A 13 4.99 15.08 14.88
N LEU A 14 5.95 14.19 14.56
CA LEU A 14 5.70 12.96 13.80
C LEU A 14 4.55 12.12 14.36
N THR A 15 4.27 12.25 15.66
CA THR A 15 3.12 11.63 16.35
C THR A 15 1.76 12.07 15.80
N SER A 16 1.56 13.36 15.53
CA SER A 16 0.30 13.89 14.96
C SER A 16 0.12 13.45 13.50
N LEU A 17 1.23 13.35 12.75
CA LEU A 17 1.22 12.79 11.41
C LEU A 17 0.79 11.32 11.45
N ARG A 18 1.36 10.53 12.39
CA ARG A 18 1.07 9.11 12.57
C ARG A 18 -0.39 8.83 12.92
N GLU A 19 -1.02 9.63 13.78
CA GLU A 19 -2.43 9.46 14.14
C GLU A 19 -3.37 9.73 12.95
N ARG A 20 -3.10 10.80 12.20
CA ARG A 20 -3.85 11.10 10.97
C ARG A 20 -3.69 9.98 9.95
N ASP A 21 -2.46 9.52 9.74
CA ASP A 21 -2.17 8.46 8.76
C ASP A 21 -2.82 7.13 9.20
N TRP A 22 -2.82 6.82 10.50
CA TRP A 22 -3.52 5.67 11.06
C TRP A 22 -5.05 5.75 10.87
N THR A 23 -5.62 6.93 11.09
CA THR A 23 -7.06 7.17 10.89
C THR A 23 -7.44 6.98 9.42
N ALA A 24 -6.64 7.52 8.50
CA ALA A 24 -6.84 7.35 7.07
C ALA A 24 -6.72 5.88 6.63
N LEU A 25 -5.80 5.12 7.23
CA LEU A 25 -5.67 3.69 6.97
C LEU A 25 -6.89 2.92 7.47
N ILE A 26 -7.38 3.21 8.66
CA ILE A 26 -8.62 2.61 9.16
C ILE A 26 -9.76 2.90 8.18
N GLU A 27 -9.98 4.15 7.80
CA GLU A 27 -11.06 4.52 6.87
C GLU A 27 -10.90 3.86 5.49
N LEU A 28 -9.66 3.71 5.01
CA LEU A 28 -9.38 3.06 3.73
C LEU A 28 -9.69 1.55 3.75
N PHE A 29 -9.50 0.91 4.91
CA PHE A 29 -9.68 -0.54 5.09
C PHE A 29 -10.98 -0.92 5.83
N ASP A 30 -11.76 0.06 6.31
CA ASP A 30 -13.11 -0.11 6.86
C ASP A 30 -14.12 -0.25 5.71
N ARG A 31 -13.94 -1.33 4.95
CA ARG A 31 -14.74 -1.63 3.76
C ARG A 31 -15.58 -2.87 4.02
N ASP A 32 -16.89 -2.71 3.88
CA ASP A 32 -17.86 -3.81 3.97
C ASP A 32 -18.04 -4.55 2.62
N ASP A 33 -17.43 -4.05 1.53
CA ASP A 33 -17.59 -4.57 0.17
C ASP A 33 -16.52 -5.60 -0.25
N GLY A 34 -15.78 -6.15 0.72
CA GLY A 34 -14.73 -7.14 0.46
C GLY A 34 -15.21 -8.35 -0.33
N ASP A 35 -16.36 -8.92 0.05
CA ASP A 35 -16.95 -10.09 -0.60
C ASP A 35 -17.36 -9.79 -2.07
N GLU A 36 -17.84 -8.58 -2.35
CA GLU A 36 -18.21 -8.14 -3.71
C GLU A 36 -16.97 -7.98 -4.59
N ILE A 37 -15.89 -7.40 -4.04
CA ILE A 37 -14.60 -7.28 -4.73
C ILE A 37 -14.03 -8.66 -5.03
N GLU A 38 -14.06 -9.58 -4.06
CA GLU A 38 -13.59 -10.96 -4.25
C GLU A 38 -14.36 -11.66 -5.37
N ALA A 39 -15.70 -11.54 -5.38
CA ALA A 39 -16.55 -12.13 -6.41
C ALA A 39 -16.28 -11.54 -7.80
N ASP A 40 -16.06 -10.22 -7.90
CA ASP A 40 -15.72 -9.56 -9.16
C ASP A 40 -14.34 -10.00 -9.67
N ILE A 41 -13.33 -10.03 -8.81
CA ILE A 41 -11.99 -10.53 -9.14
C ILE A 41 -12.08 -11.97 -9.65
N HIS A 42 -12.76 -12.86 -8.91
CA HIS A 42 -12.93 -14.25 -9.32
C HIS A 42 -13.62 -14.38 -10.68
N THR A 43 -14.68 -13.59 -10.91
CA THR A 43 -15.38 -13.57 -12.19
C THR A 43 -14.44 -13.18 -13.31
N ASN A 44 -13.68 -12.08 -13.15
CA ASN A 44 -12.75 -11.61 -14.17
C ASN A 44 -11.58 -12.58 -14.43
N LEU A 45 -11.03 -13.18 -13.37
CA LEU A 45 -9.96 -14.17 -13.48
C LEU A 45 -10.44 -15.44 -14.20
N PHE A 46 -11.69 -15.86 -13.98
CA PHE A 46 -12.27 -17.01 -14.69
C PHE A 46 -12.31 -16.82 -16.21
N TRP A 47 -12.43 -15.58 -16.69
CA TRP A 47 -12.41 -15.26 -18.12
C TRP A 47 -11.01 -15.15 -18.72
N LEU A 48 -9.95 -15.14 -17.91
CA LEU A 48 -8.57 -15.09 -18.39
C LEU A 48 -8.11 -16.50 -18.77
N ILE A 49 -7.97 -16.72 -20.09
CA ILE A 49 -7.36 -17.91 -20.66
C ILE A 49 -6.09 -17.48 -21.43
N PRO A 50 -4.91 -18.07 -21.16
CA PRO A 50 -4.67 -19.14 -20.17
C PRO A 50 -4.77 -18.64 -18.72
N GLU A 51 -5.00 -19.57 -17.80
CA GLU A 51 -4.97 -19.26 -16.37
C GLU A 51 -3.61 -18.63 -16.02
N PRO A 52 -3.58 -17.55 -15.20
CA PRO A 52 -2.33 -16.96 -14.80
C PRO A 52 -1.52 -17.95 -13.94
N CYS A 53 -0.20 -17.96 -14.13
CA CYS A 53 0.72 -18.83 -13.40
C CYS A 53 0.99 -18.30 -11.98
N TRP A 54 -0.03 -18.31 -11.12
CA TRP A 54 0.04 -17.78 -9.74
C TRP A 54 0.93 -18.61 -8.81
N GLU A 55 1.07 -19.90 -9.08
CA GLU A 55 1.84 -20.86 -8.28
C GLU A 55 3.34 -20.82 -8.58
N ASP A 56 3.72 -20.22 -9.72
CA ASP A 56 5.13 -20.05 -10.07
C ASP A 56 5.66 -18.81 -9.34
N ASP A 57 6.60 -19.00 -8.40
CA ASP A 57 7.30 -17.87 -7.79
C ASP A 57 8.10 -17.16 -8.90
N PRO A 58 7.75 -15.91 -9.26
CA PRO A 58 8.43 -15.19 -10.33
C PRO A 58 9.91 -14.94 -10.00
N PHE A 59 10.32 -15.13 -8.74
CA PHE A 59 11.66 -14.99 -8.23
C PHE A 59 12.37 -16.32 -7.98
N ASP A 60 11.80 -17.48 -8.35
CA ASP A 60 12.46 -18.78 -8.16
C ASP A 60 13.84 -18.82 -8.83
N PHE A 61 14.02 -18.09 -9.94
CA PHE A 61 15.32 -17.95 -10.61
C PHE A 61 16.39 -17.29 -9.72
N LEU A 62 16.02 -16.42 -8.77
CA LEU A 62 16.96 -15.75 -7.87
C LEU A 62 17.61 -16.71 -6.89
N ARG A 63 17.04 -17.90 -6.66
CA ARG A 63 17.66 -18.93 -5.82
C ARG A 63 18.98 -19.46 -6.40
N GLU A 64 19.23 -19.27 -7.70
CA GLU A 64 20.50 -19.65 -8.33
C GLU A 64 21.60 -18.60 -8.12
N TYR A 65 21.25 -17.40 -7.64
CA TYR A 65 22.15 -16.24 -7.51
C TYR A 65 22.44 -15.83 -6.06
N LEU A 66 21.75 -16.41 -5.06
CA LEU A 66 21.89 -16.14 -3.62
C LEU A 66 22.39 -17.38 -2.87
#